data_AF-R7SSH7-F1
#
_entry.id   AF-R7SSH7-F1
#
_cell.length_a   1.000
_cell.length_b   1.000
_cell.length_c   1.000
_cell.angle_alpha   90.00
_cell.angle_beta   90.00
_cell.angle_gamma   90.00
#
_symmetry.space_group_name_H-M   'P 1'
#
loop_
_entity.id
_entity.type
_entity.pdbx_description
1 polymer ?
#
loop_
_entity_poly.entity_id
_entity_poly.type
_entity_poly.pdbx_seq_one_letter_code
_entity_poly.pdbx_strand_id
1 'polypeptide(L)'
;MAVTIASRSCLIAADFLVIGSTWFALSRRNNIGQGVVPKGTISSVLLVDGTIYFIFLAILNSLHLTFTMLSLDVAYLQRTSDFGQFTTPIVSPVSFTTSAALQKKAERPEETINYNDRVSFSDTPDSEHVNYQRVTANDLERERHPPRRVKMLVRDFIEDSLYNPNYGYFSKQVNIFTSTEPIDLKALRNMTDFEAEITKRYAAYGEDGDGPGTQLWHTPTELLKPWYGRAIAQCLVSEYLLKYFPYEDFVIYEIGAGNGTLARDILDYLREDYPDVYERTRYNIIEISESLASLQREKLCESHPCVTVHNKSIFRWDTREPAPCYFLAMEVIDNFAHDLIRYDLRTLEPYQGIVTIDKKGDFSSYYTKVTDPLISSFLALRRYLNHPPPISRLLKLSSTFRTFYTNLPFAPNLSAPEYIPTRLLTLLRTLRRNFPRHRLLLSDFSSLPDTIPGVNAPVVQTRYQNTTVPCETLFVRQGYFDIFFPTNFENLRDMYEHILAQPLPLTESANQFPRVTPLSMTASPLAEGNSFFSSYHPKTRRPPVDGVASSSGLPVGERKSQVYTHQEFMETYADLKRTRLRSGENPLVDTYKNVKFLF
;
A
#
# COMPACT_ATOMS: atom_id res chain seq x y z
N MET A 1 9.92 -2.55 -30.54
CA MET A 1 10.89 -3.28 -29.69
C MET A 1 11.89 -4.08 -30.53
N ALA A 2 11.46 -5.03 -31.37
CA ALA A 2 12.36 -5.73 -32.31
C ALA A 2 13.12 -4.79 -33.26
N VAL A 3 12.46 -3.71 -33.70
CA VAL A 3 13.07 -2.66 -34.54
C VAL A 3 14.19 -1.90 -33.80
N THR A 4 14.04 -1.63 -32.51
CA THR A 4 15.03 -0.90 -31.70
C THR A 4 16.27 -1.75 -31.45
N ILE A 5 16.07 -3.04 -31.13
CA ILE A 5 17.15 -4.01 -30.94
C ILE A 5 17.90 -4.23 -32.26
N ALA A 6 17.18 -4.43 -33.36
CA ALA A 6 17.78 -4.59 -34.69
C ALA A 6 18.55 -3.33 -35.11
N SER A 7 17.95 -2.15 -34.98
CA SER A 7 18.59 -0.87 -35.33
C SER A 7 19.88 -0.61 -34.53
N ARG A 8 19.85 -0.83 -33.21
CA ARG A 8 21.03 -0.59 -32.35
C ARG A 8 22.10 -1.66 -32.53
N SER A 9 21.73 -2.92 -32.76
CA SER A 9 22.69 -3.98 -33.09
C SER A 9 23.39 -3.71 -34.42
N CYS A 10 22.66 -3.20 -35.42
CA CYS A 10 23.24 -2.77 -36.70
C CYS A 10 24.18 -1.57 -36.54
N LEU A 11 23.87 -0.61 -35.66
CA LEU A 11 24.74 0.54 -35.39
C LEU A 11 26.02 0.12 -34.66
N ILE A 12 25.94 -0.77 -33.67
CA ILE A 12 27.11 -1.34 -32.98
C ILE A 12 28.00 -2.09 -34.00
N ALA A 13 27.39 -2.89 -34.89
CA ALA A 13 28.12 -3.58 -35.93
C ALA A 13 28.79 -2.61 -36.92
N ALA A 14 28.12 -1.52 -37.28
CA ALA A 14 28.68 -0.47 -38.14
C ALA A 14 29.87 0.24 -37.47
N ASP A 15 29.77 0.56 -36.18
CA ASP A 15 30.86 1.18 -35.41
C ASP A 15 32.10 0.27 -35.39
N PHE A 16 31.93 -1.05 -35.16
CA PHE A 16 33.03 -2.02 -35.22
C PHE A 16 33.61 -2.20 -36.63
N LEU A 17 32.80 -2.14 -37.68
CA LEU A 17 33.28 -2.20 -39.06
C LEU A 17 34.09 -0.95 -39.45
N VAL A 18 33.69 0.23 -38.98
CA VAL A 18 34.43 1.47 -39.19
C VAL A 18 35.77 1.41 -38.44
N ILE A 19 35.78 0.95 -37.18
CA ILE A 19 37.02 0.76 -36.43
C ILE A 19 37.94 -0.25 -37.14
N GLY A 20 37.41 -1.41 -37.54
CA GLY A 20 38.16 -2.47 -38.22
C GLY A 20 38.74 -2.04 -39.57
N SER A 21 37.96 -1.35 -40.40
CA SER A 21 38.41 -0.82 -41.69
C SER A 21 39.45 0.30 -41.54
N THR A 22 39.29 1.16 -40.53
CA THR A 22 40.26 2.22 -40.19
C THR A 22 41.60 1.63 -39.77
N TRP A 23 41.59 0.59 -38.92
CA TRP A 23 42.81 -0.10 -38.48
C TRP A 23 43.44 -0.94 -39.60
N PHE A 24 42.64 -1.56 -40.46
CA PHE A 24 43.12 -2.30 -41.63
C PHE A 24 43.80 -1.39 -42.67
N ALA A 25 43.22 -0.21 -42.92
CA ALA A 25 43.83 0.81 -43.78
C ALA A 25 45.15 1.34 -43.20
N LEU A 26 45.25 1.46 -41.87
CA LEU A 26 46.48 1.84 -41.16
C LEU A 26 47.57 0.78 -41.30
N SER A 27 47.20 -0.50 -41.12
CA SER A 27 48.13 -1.63 -41.22
C SER A 27 48.75 -1.78 -42.61
N ARG A 28 48.05 -1.38 -43.67
CA ARG A 28 48.56 -1.39 -45.06
C ARG A 28 49.52 -0.24 -45.36
N ARG A 29 49.44 0.87 -44.63
CA ARG A 29 50.30 2.05 -44.82
C ARG A 29 51.65 1.94 -44.11
N ASN A 30 51.82 0.94 -43.24
CA ASN A 30 53.04 0.70 -42.47
C ASN A 30 54.14 -0.11 -43.21
N ASN A 31 54.04 -0.27 -44.53
CA ASN A 31 55.05 -0.95 -45.35
C ASN A 31 55.92 0.01 -46.19
N ILE A 32 56.02 1.28 -45.80
CA ILE A 32 56.98 2.23 -46.36
C ILE A 32 57.74 2.84 -45.19
N GLY A 33 59.07 2.64 -45.20
CA GLY A 33 59.97 2.88 -44.08
C GLY A 33 60.05 4.34 -43.62
N GLN A 34 60.49 4.47 -42.36
CA GLN A 34 61.08 5.65 -41.71
C GLN A 34 60.54 7.02 -42.15
N GLY A 35 59.61 7.55 -41.37
CA GLY A 35 59.26 8.97 -41.42
C GLY A 35 58.36 9.34 -40.26
N VAL A 36 58.89 10.13 -39.32
CA VAL A 36 58.14 10.75 -38.22
C VAL A 36 56.90 11.45 -38.80
N VAL A 37 55.70 11.01 -38.40
CA VAL A 37 54.45 11.68 -38.77
C VAL A 37 54.41 13.02 -38.03
N PRO A 38 54.32 14.17 -38.71
CA PRO A 38 54.21 15.45 -38.02
C PRO A 38 52.85 15.54 -37.34
N LYS A 39 52.86 15.84 -36.03
CA LYS A 39 51.65 16.22 -35.28
C LYS A 39 51.00 17.42 -35.98
N GLY A 40 49.72 17.30 -36.35
CA GLY A 40 48.92 18.44 -36.83
C GLY A 40 48.29 18.32 -38.21
N THR A 41 48.35 17.17 -38.90
CA THR A 41 47.54 16.96 -40.12
C THR A 41 46.12 16.51 -39.80
N ILE A 42 45.13 17.01 -40.54
CA ILE A 42 43.69 16.67 -40.43
C ILE A 42 43.47 15.14 -40.41
N SER A 43 44.29 14.39 -41.15
CA SER A 43 44.24 12.92 -41.13
C SER A 43 44.61 12.30 -39.78
N SER A 44 45.50 12.89 -38.97
CA SER A 44 45.86 12.39 -37.64
C SER A 44 44.77 12.63 -36.59
N VAL A 45 44.10 13.79 -36.67
CA VAL A 45 42.96 14.16 -35.83
C VAL A 45 41.76 13.28 -36.15
N LEU A 46 41.43 13.08 -37.44
CA LEU A 46 40.36 12.15 -37.85
C LEU A 46 40.66 10.69 -37.50
N LEU A 47 41.93 10.28 -37.51
CA LEU A 47 42.30 8.88 -37.26
C LEU A 47 42.27 8.50 -35.78
N VAL A 48 42.88 9.29 -34.91
CA VAL A 48 43.00 8.97 -33.48
C VAL A 48 41.76 9.43 -32.72
N ASP A 49 41.30 10.67 -32.94
CA ASP A 49 40.10 11.17 -32.25
C ASP A 49 38.83 10.53 -32.82
N GLY A 50 38.81 10.19 -34.12
CA GLY A 50 37.71 9.46 -34.74
C GLY A 50 37.59 8.01 -34.24
N THR A 51 38.69 7.28 -34.08
CA THR A 51 38.61 5.91 -33.50
C THR A 51 38.18 5.93 -32.04
N ILE A 52 38.68 6.88 -31.24
CA ILE A 52 38.22 7.07 -29.86
C ILE A 52 36.73 7.41 -29.83
N TYR A 53 36.26 8.29 -30.73
CA TYR A 53 34.86 8.65 -30.87
C TYR A 53 33.96 7.45 -31.19
N PHE A 54 34.32 6.60 -32.16
CA PHE A 54 33.53 5.42 -32.51
C PHE A 54 33.59 4.31 -31.44
N ILE A 55 34.70 4.18 -30.71
CA ILE A 55 34.78 3.28 -29.54
C ILE A 55 33.82 3.75 -28.44
N PHE A 56 33.79 5.06 -28.17
CA PHE A 56 32.89 5.62 -27.17
C PHE A 56 31.42 5.46 -27.59
N LEU A 57 31.10 5.67 -28.87
CA LEU A 57 29.77 5.42 -29.43
C LEU A 57 29.36 3.94 -29.30
N ALA A 58 30.26 3.01 -29.61
CA ALA A 58 29.99 1.58 -29.49
C ALA A 58 29.71 1.17 -28.04
N ILE A 59 30.45 1.73 -27.07
CA ILE A 59 30.22 1.50 -25.64
C ILE A 59 28.87 2.06 -25.20
N LEU A 60 28.53 3.30 -25.58
CA LEU A 60 27.24 3.92 -25.29
C LEU A 60 26.07 3.14 -25.88
N ASN A 61 26.17 2.72 -27.14
CA ASN A 61 25.15 1.92 -27.82
C ASN A 61 24.99 0.54 -27.16
N SER A 62 26.10 -0.07 -26.72
CA SER A 62 26.08 -1.35 -26.00
C SER A 62 25.44 -1.22 -24.61
N LEU A 63 25.80 -0.18 -23.85
CA LEU A 63 25.18 0.14 -22.56
C LEU A 63 23.67 0.37 -22.70
N HIS A 64 23.27 1.16 -23.69
CA HIS A 64 21.86 1.41 -23.97
C HIS A 64 21.10 0.11 -24.28
N LEU A 65 21.66 -0.79 -25.09
CA LEU A 65 21.04 -2.08 -25.39
C LEU A 65 20.92 -2.95 -24.13
N THR A 66 21.97 -2.99 -23.30
CA THR A 66 21.92 -3.74 -22.02
C THR A 66 20.88 -3.18 -21.06
N PHE A 67 20.75 -1.87 -20.93
CA PHE A 67 19.71 -1.25 -20.09
C PHE A 67 18.31 -1.44 -20.65
N THR A 68 18.15 -1.41 -21.98
CA THR A 68 16.86 -1.73 -22.63
C THR A 68 16.46 -3.19 -22.37
N MET A 69 17.42 -4.12 -22.37
CA MET A 69 17.18 -5.53 -22.03
C MET A 69 16.89 -5.74 -20.55
N LEU A 70 17.62 -5.06 -19.65
CA LEU A 70 17.35 -5.06 -18.21
C LEU A 70 15.97 -4.47 -17.86
N SER A 71 15.49 -3.52 -18.67
CA SER A 71 14.14 -2.99 -18.57
C SER A 71 13.06 -4.01 -18.95
N LEU A 72 13.39 -5.08 -19.67
CA LEU A 72 12.43 -6.14 -20.05
C LEU A 72 12.22 -7.15 -18.92
N ASP A 73 13.21 -7.36 -18.06
CA ASP A 73 13.12 -8.27 -16.91
C ASP A 73 12.48 -7.63 -15.66
N VAL A 74 12.24 -6.31 -15.69
CA VAL A 74 11.67 -5.55 -14.58
C VAL A 74 10.58 -4.62 -15.08
N ALA A 75 9.31 -4.97 -14.87
CA ALA A 75 8.14 -4.19 -15.29
C ALA A 75 8.13 -2.72 -14.80
N TYR A 76 8.89 -2.40 -13.75
CA TYR A 76 9.03 -1.04 -13.21
C TYR A 76 9.96 -0.12 -14.04
N LEU A 77 10.94 -0.69 -14.75
CA LEU A 77 11.86 0.11 -15.60
C LEU A 77 11.17 0.64 -16.87
N GLN A 78 10.05 0.04 -17.28
CA GLN A 78 9.24 0.53 -18.40
C GLN A 78 8.65 1.93 -18.18
N ARG A 79 8.48 2.39 -16.93
CA ARG A 79 8.00 3.74 -16.62
C ARG A 79 9.12 4.77 -16.37
N THR A 80 10.37 4.35 -16.28
CA THR A 80 11.50 5.23 -15.93
C THR A 80 12.54 5.40 -17.03
N SER A 81 12.29 4.90 -18.24
CA SER A 81 13.20 5.11 -19.37
C SER A 81 13.00 6.48 -20.02
N ASP A 82 13.45 7.55 -19.36
CA ASP A 82 13.59 8.88 -19.99
C ASP A 82 14.99 9.06 -20.63
N PHE A 83 15.62 7.96 -21.05
CA PHE A 83 16.95 7.96 -21.67
C PHE A 83 16.94 8.36 -23.15
N GLY A 84 15.77 8.69 -23.71
CA GLY A 84 15.59 9.13 -25.09
C GLY A 84 16.05 10.57 -25.36
N GLN A 85 16.35 11.38 -24.34
CA GLN A 85 16.70 12.79 -24.52
C GLN A 85 18.21 13.08 -24.68
N PHE A 86 19.09 12.07 -24.64
CA PHE A 86 20.54 12.33 -24.61
C PHE A 86 21.29 12.23 -25.95
N THR A 87 20.62 12.05 -27.10
CA THR A 87 21.32 11.90 -28.40
C THR A 87 21.19 13.07 -29.39
N THR A 88 20.65 14.23 -28.99
CA THR A 88 20.64 15.44 -29.83
C THR A 88 20.73 16.69 -28.94
N PRO A 89 21.75 17.59 -29.03
CA PRO A 89 22.76 17.78 -30.08
C PRO A 89 24.23 17.82 -29.57
N ILE A 90 25.12 16.99 -30.13
CA ILE A 90 26.59 17.18 -30.11
C ILE A 90 27.07 17.87 -31.41
N VAL A 91 26.16 18.45 -32.18
CA VAL A 91 26.51 19.14 -33.44
C VAL A 91 26.06 20.60 -33.37
N SER A 92 26.75 21.43 -32.59
CA SER A 92 26.71 22.90 -32.71
C SER A 92 27.98 23.50 -32.10
N PRO A 93 28.65 24.47 -32.75
CA PRO A 93 29.93 24.99 -32.29
C PRO A 93 29.80 25.90 -31.08
N VAL A 94 30.79 25.77 -30.22
CA VAL A 94 31.13 26.54 -29.02
C VAL A 94 30.96 28.05 -29.21
N SER A 95 30.19 28.69 -28.33
CA SER A 95 30.35 30.11 -27.96
C SER A 95 30.55 30.17 -26.44
N PHE A 96 31.81 30.39 -26.02
CA PHE A 96 32.15 30.72 -24.64
C PHE A 96 31.76 32.18 -24.37
N THR A 97 30.85 32.40 -23.43
CA THR A 97 30.74 33.68 -22.73
C THR A 97 30.90 33.44 -21.23
N THR A 98 32.07 33.82 -20.74
CA THR A 98 32.40 33.97 -19.32
C THR A 98 31.44 34.97 -18.66
N SER A 99 30.69 34.51 -17.67
CA SER A 99 30.03 35.37 -16.68
C SER A 99 29.89 34.58 -15.37
N ALA A 100 31.00 34.49 -14.63
CA ALA A 100 30.97 34.15 -13.22
C ALA A 100 30.28 35.29 -12.46
N ALA A 101 28.94 35.23 -12.37
CA ALA A 101 28.17 36.09 -11.49
C ALA A 101 27.86 35.30 -10.21
N LEU A 102 28.45 35.75 -9.11
CA LEU A 102 28.07 35.42 -7.74
C LEU A 102 26.55 35.56 -7.58
N GLN A 103 25.82 34.45 -7.59
CA GLN A 103 24.42 34.44 -7.16
C GLN A 103 24.41 34.55 -5.63
N LYS A 104 24.25 35.79 -5.15
CA LYS A 104 23.74 36.07 -3.81
C LYS A 104 22.44 35.28 -3.64
N LYS A 105 22.39 34.45 -2.59
CA LYS A 105 21.20 33.80 -2.07
C LYS A 105 20.13 34.87 -1.83
N ALA A 106 19.16 34.98 -2.73
CA ALA A 106 18.01 35.85 -2.54
C ALA A 106 17.16 35.26 -1.41
N GLU A 107 16.93 36.04 -0.36
CA GLU A 107 15.93 35.72 0.66
C GLU A 107 14.56 35.67 -0.02
N ARG A 108 13.93 34.49 -0.01
CA ARG A 108 12.54 34.33 -0.42
C ARG A 108 11.62 34.99 0.64
N PRO A 109 10.52 35.64 0.23
CA PRO A 109 9.57 36.26 1.16
C PRO A 109 8.93 35.24 2.12
N GLU A 110 8.60 35.70 3.34
CA GLU A 110 8.29 34.91 4.55
C GLU A 110 7.01 34.05 4.53
N GLU A 111 6.24 33.99 3.44
CA GLU A 111 4.98 33.21 3.37
C GLU A 111 4.86 32.40 2.08
N THR A 112 5.89 31.65 1.72
CA THR A 112 5.72 30.56 0.73
C THR A 112 5.84 29.22 1.44
N ILE A 113 4.71 28.74 1.96
CA ILE A 113 4.58 27.34 2.38
C ILE A 113 4.86 26.49 1.14
N ASN A 114 5.93 25.70 1.19
CA ASN A 114 6.35 24.90 0.05
C ASN A 114 5.54 23.59 0.02
N TYR A 115 4.62 23.47 -0.93
CA TYR A 115 3.74 22.30 -1.09
C TYR A 115 4.31 21.23 -2.02
N ASN A 116 5.45 21.46 -2.66
CA ASN A 116 6.09 20.52 -3.59
C ASN A 116 7.53 20.96 -3.88
N ASP A 117 8.50 20.55 -3.06
CA ASP A 117 9.87 20.45 -3.56
C ASP A 117 10.04 19.04 -4.15
N ARG A 118 10.24 19.03 -5.46
CA ARG A 118 10.88 17.92 -6.18
C ARG A 118 12.02 17.42 -5.31
N VAL A 119 12.03 16.12 -4.98
CA VAL A 119 13.12 15.45 -4.27
C VAL A 119 14.43 15.87 -4.92
N SER A 120 15.08 16.85 -4.32
CA SER A 120 16.32 17.39 -4.85
C SER A 120 17.40 16.50 -4.30
N PHE A 121 18.37 16.12 -5.12
CA PHE A 121 19.59 15.43 -4.67
C PHE A 121 20.42 16.27 -3.65
N SER A 122 19.88 17.41 -3.20
CA SER A 122 20.46 18.37 -2.27
C SER A 122 19.58 18.64 -1.03
N ASP A 123 18.51 17.87 -0.79
CA ASP A 123 17.70 18.00 0.44
C ASP A 123 18.47 17.46 1.65
N THR A 124 19.48 18.22 2.07
CA THR A 124 20.18 18.00 3.31
C THR A 124 19.29 18.47 4.45
N PRO A 125 19.00 17.61 5.46
CA PRO A 125 18.28 18.05 6.63
C PRO A 125 18.97 19.27 7.24
N ASP A 126 18.20 20.18 7.85
CA ASP A 126 18.74 21.31 8.59
C ASP A 126 19.86 20.83 9.52
N SER A 127 21.03 21.48 9.53
CA SER A 127 22.15 21.12 10.40
C SER A 127 21.77 20.94 11.87
N GLU A 128 20.73 21.63 12.37
CA GLU A 128 20.22 21.50 13.73
C GLU A 128 19.36 20.24 13.98
N HIS A 129 19.02 19.46 12.95
CA HIS A 129 18.13 18.28 13.04
C HIS A 129 18.62 17.23 14.04
N VAL A 130 19.92 17.17 14.28
CA VAL A 130 20.53 16.27 15.26
C VAL A 130 19.97 16.54 16.67
N ASN A 131 19.71 17.81 16.99
CA ASN A 131 19.22 18.26 18.29
C ASN A 131 17.69 18.22 18.41
N TYR A 132 16.97 17.96 17.31
CA TYR A 132 15.51 17.91 17.36
C TYR A 132 15.04 16.75 18.24
N GLN A 133 14.00 17.01 19.03
CA GLN A 133 13.40 16.01 19.92
C GLN A 133 12.73 14.92 19.08
N ARG A 134 12.95 13.66 19.47
CA ARG A 134 12.22 12.53 18.87
C ARG A 134 10.84 12.42 19.52
N VAL A 135 9.78 12.42 18.72
CA VAL A 135 8.38 12.32 19.16
C VAL A 135 7.67 11.18 18.43
N THR A 136 6.59 10.69 19.00
CA THR A 136 5.68 9.70 18.41
C THR A 136 4.28 10.30 18.22
N ALA A 137 3.43 9.66 17.42
CA ALA A 137 2.04 10.12 17.23
C ALA A 137 1.25 10.15 18.57
N ASN A 138 1.55 9.22 19.49
CA ASN A 138 0.92 9.22 20.82
C ASN A 138 1.33 10.42 21.67
N ASP A 139 2.57 10.90 21.54
CA ASP A 139 3.03 12.10 22.26
C ASP A 139 2.31 13.35 21.76
N LEU A 140 1.95 13.37 20.47
CA LEU A 140 1.34 14.50 19.77
C LEU A 140 -0.20 14.56 19.86
N GLU A 141 -0.85 13.52 20.37
CA GLU A 141 -2.32 13.41 20.44
C GLU A 141 -2.98 14.60 21.18
N ARG A 142 -2.28 15.19 22.15
CA ARG A 142 -2.76 16.33 22.94
C ARG A 142 -2.44 17.68 22.32
N GLU A 143 -1.58 17.71 21.31
CA GLU A 143 -1.15 18.93 20.64
C GLU A 143 -2.25 19.44 19.72
N ARG A 144 -2.51 20.75 19.79
CA ARG A 144 -3.56 21.40 18.98
C ARG A 144 -3.07 21.85 17.61
N HIS A 145 -1.76 21.88 17.41
CA HIS A 145 -1.13 22.38 16.20
C HIS A 145 0.00 21.42 15.76
N PRO A 146 0.26 21.30 14.45
CA PRO A 146 1.35 20.47 13.95
C PRO A 146 2.70 20.85 14.59
N PRO A 147 3.50 19.87 15.03
CA PRO A 147 4.74 20.12 15.75
C PRO A 147 5.82 20.71 14.84
N ARG A 148 6.78 21.42 15.44
CA ARG A 148 7.95 22.01 14.76
C ARG A 148 9.21 21.69 15.54
N ARG A 149 10.37 21.64 14.88
CA ARG A 149 11.68 21.27 15.47
C ARG A 149 11.68 19.87 16.10
N VAL A 150 11.02 18.94 15.43
CA VAL A 150 10.90 17.54 15.89
C VAL A 150 11.39 16.58 14.82
N LYS A 151 11.69 15.35 15.24
CA LYS A 151 11.95 14.23 14.36
C LYS A 151 11.10 13.02 14.76
N MET A 152 10.65 12.24 13.80
CA MET A 152 9.80 11.07 14.07
C MET A 152 9.95 10.01 12.99
N LEU A 153 9.50 8.78 13.25
CA LEU A 153 9.43 7.77 12.20
C LEU A 153 8.35 8.15 11.18
N VAL A 154 8.47 7.64 9.97
CA VAL A 154 7.48 7.89 8.92
C VAL A 154 6.09 7.39 9.33
N ARG A 155 5.99 6.25 10.05
CA ARG A 155 4.70 5.80 10.57
C ARG A 155 4.05 6.79 11.53
N ASP A 156 4.85 7.46 12.37
CA ASP A 156 4.35 8.38 13.40
C ASP A 156 3.86 9.67 12.73
N PHE A 157 4.56 10.11 11.68
CA PHE A 157 4.13 11.23 10.85
C PHE A 157 2.81 10.95 10.12
N ILE A 158 2.65 9.77 9.51
CA ILE A 158 1.39 9.40 8.85
C ILE A 158 0.26 9.32 9.87
N GLU A 159 0.50 8.67 11.01
CA GLU A 159 -0.53 8.54 12.05
C GLU A 159 -0.95 9.89 12.63
N ASP A 160 -0.01 10.79 12.90
CA ASP A 160 -0.30 12.16 13.32
C ASP A 160 -1.05 12.96 12.24
N SER A 161 -0.66 12.80 10.98
CA SER A 161 -1.29 13.49 9.85
C SER A 161 -2.74 13.07 9.63
N LEU A 162 -3.05 11.79 9.85
CA LEU A 162 -4.38 11.23 9.60
C LEU A 162 -5.28 11.28 10.84
N TYR A 163 -4.78 10.87 12.00
CA TYR A 163 -5.60 10.51 13.16
C TYR A 163 -5.47 11.45 14.37
N ASN A 164 -4.65 12.51 14.30
CA ASN A 164 -4.57 13.46 15.42
C ASN A 164 -5.95 14.10 15.70
N PRO A 165 -6.49 14.04 16.92
CA PRO A 165 -7.84 14.52 17.22
C PRO A 165 -8.09 16.02 16.93
N ASN A 166 -7.04 16.84 16.95
CA ASN A 166 -7.16 18.29 16.84
C ASN A 166 -6.95 18.79 15.41
N TYR A 167 -6.06 18.14 14.66
CA TYR A 167 -5.69 18.61 13.33
C TYR A 167 -5.50 17.53 12.28
N GLY A 168 -5.68 16.26 12.62
CA GLY A 168 -5.59 15.14 11.70
C GLY A 168 -6.65 15.23 10.61
N TYR A 169 -6.36 14.57 9.49
CA TYR A 169 -7.21 14.57 8.32
C TYR A 169 -8.63 14.07 8.65
N PHE A 170 -8.71 12.96 9.39
CA PHE A 170 -10.00 12.37 9.76
C PHE A 170 -10.79 13.21 10.78
N SER A 171 -10.12 14.13 11.50
CA SER A 171 -10.78 15.01 12.46
C SER A 171 -11.28 16.31 11.84
N LYS A 172 -10.67 16.78 10.74
CA LYS A 172 -11.03 18.04 10.07
C LYS A 172 -11.90 17.87 8.83
N GLN A 173 -11.66 16.82 8.04
CA GLN A 173 -12.11 16.75 6.64
C GLN A 173 -13.10 15.63 6.36
N VAL A 174 -13.70 15.01 7.38
CA VAL A 174 -14.59 13.85 7.18
C VAL A 174 -16.04 14.29 7.13
N ASN A 175 -16.58 14.37 5.91
CA ASN A 175 -18.00 14.10 5.66
C ASN A 175 -18.08 12.81 4.83
N ILE A 176 -18.47 11.70 5.47
CA ILE A 176 -18.73 10.45 4.74
C ILE A 176 -20.03 10.63 3.96
N PHE A 177 -19.98 10.36 2.66
CA PHE A 177 -21.16 10.38 1.81
C PHE A 177 -22.26 9.49 2.40
N THR A 178 -23.41 10.09 2.70
CA THR A 178 -24.61 9.32 3.07
C THR A 178 -25.66 9.55 1.98
N SER A 179 -25.90 8.56 1.14
CA SER A 179 -27.12 8.62 0.32
C SER A 179 -28.32 8.24 1.20
N THR A 180 -29.35 9.07 1.22
CA THR A 180 -30.59 8.77 1.97
C THR A 180 -31.38 7.62 1.33
N GLU A 181 -31.27 7.45 0.01
CA GLU A 181 -32.02 6.44 -0.74
C GLU A 181 -31.09 5.50 -1.54
N PRO A 182 -31.31 4.17 -1.48
CA PRO A 182 -30.60 3.20 -2.32
C PRO A 182 -30.78 3.49 -3.82
N ILE A 183 -29.77 3.14 -4.62
CA ILE A 183 -29.85 3.22 -6.08
C ILE A 183 -30.72 2.07 -6.59
N ASP A 184 -31.80 2.37 -7.34
CA ASP A 184 -32.54 1.33 -8.07
C ASP A 184 -31.75 0.88 -9.31
N LEU A 185 -30.84 -0.07 -9.09
CA LEU A 185 -30.00 -0.65 -10.14
C LEU A 185 -30.82 -1.29 -11.27
N LYS A 186 -32.05 -1.78 -11.01
CA LYS A 186 -32.89 -2.41 -12.04
C LYS A 186 -33.53 -1.39 -12.98
N ALA A 187 -33.66 -0.14 -12.54
CA ALA A 187 -34.16 0.94 -13.38
C ALA A 187 -33.13 1.40 -14.42
N LEU A 188 -31.84 1.26 -14.11
CA LEU A 188 -30.73 1.73 -14.93
C LEU A 188 -30.50 0.83 -16.16
N ARG A 189 -30.15 1.43 -17.29
CA ARG A 189 -30.01 0.68 -18.55
C ARG A 189 -28.66 -0.01 -18.66
N ASN A 190 -27.57 0.68 -18.36
CA ASN A 190 -26.21 0.22 -18.55
C ASN A 190 -25.24 0.91 -17.58
N MET A 191 -23.96 0.55 -17.65
CA MET A 191 -22.94 1.09 -16.74
C MET A 191 -22.74 2.61 -16.86
N THR A 192 -22.93 3.17 -18.06
CA THR A 192 -22.84 4.63 -18.27
C THR A 192 -23.94 5.38 -17.52
N ASP A 193 -25.17 4.86 -17.51
CA ASP A 193 -26.28 5.44 -16.73
C ASP A 193 -25.97 5.39 -15.22
N PHE A 194 -25.34 4.31 -14.76
CA PHE A 194 -24.92 4.17 -13.37
C PHE A 194 -23.84 5.18 -12.98
N GLU A 195 -22.81 5.36 -13.81
CA GLU A 195 -21.77 6.39 -13.61
C GLU A 195 -22.34 7.82 -13.62
N ALA A 196 -23.31 8.10 -14.50
CA ALA A 196 -24.00 9.39 -14.54
C ALA A 196 -24.81 9.65 -13.26
N GLU A 197 -25.49 8.62 -12.75
CA GLU A 197 -26.31 8.69 -11.55
C GLU A 197 -25.47 8.80 -10.27
N ILE A 198 -24.27 8.23 -10.27
CA ILE A 198 -23.20 8.49 -9.29
C ILE A 198 -22.77 9.95 -9.33
N THR A 199 -22.38 10.43 -10.52
CA THR A 199 -21.90 11.81 -10.72
C THR A 199 -22.93 12.83 -10.26
N LYS A 200 -24.21 12.58 -10.56
CA LYS A 200 -25.34 13.41 -10.13
C LYS A 200 -25.48 13.47 -8.60
N ARG A 201 -25.36 12.33 -7.90
CA ARG A 201 -25.40 12.30 -6.43
C ARG A 201 -24.24 13.09 -5.81
N TYR A 202 -23.09 13.13 -6.47
CA TYR A 202 -21.94 13.92 -6.00
C TYR A 202 -22.14 15.42 -6.21
N ALA A 203 -22.70 15.84 -7.34
CA ALA A 203 -23.00 17.24 -7.59
C ALA A 203 -23.97 17.84 -6.55
N ALA A 204 -24.82 17.01 -5.93
CA ALA A 204 -25.79 17.45 -4.92
C ALA A 204 -25.16 17.86 -3.57
N TYR A 205 -23.90 17.51 -3.29
CA TYR A 205 -23.23 17.82 -2.03
C TYR A 205 -22.62 19.25 -1.96
N GLY A 206 -22.70 20.02 -3.05
CA GLY A 206 -22.25 21.41 -3.12
C GLY A 206 -20.86 21.59 -3.71
N GLU A 207 -20.52 22.84 -4.02
CA GLU A 207 -19.17 23.22 -4.44
C GLU A 207 -18.26 23.36 -3.22
N ASP A 208 -17.02 22.87 -3.32
CA ASP A 208 -15.99 23.12 -2.31
C ASP A 208 -15.82 24.65 -2.13
N GLY A 209 -15.75 25.12 -0.88
CA GLY A 209 -15.41 26.52 -0.57
C GLY A 209 -13.95 26.87 -0.90
N ASP A 210 -13.51 28.08 -0.55
CA ASP A 210 -12.10 28.48 -0.68
C ASP A 210 -11.19 27.64 0.24
N GLY A 211 -10.48 26.67 -0.34
CA GLY A 211 -9.52 25.82 0.37
C GLY A 211 -9.51 24.36 -0.12
N PRO A 212 -8.77 23.46 0.57
CA PRO A 212 -8.88 22.03 0.35
C PRO A 212 -10.29 21.57 0.71
N GLY A 213 -10.96 20.99 -0.30
CA GLY A 213 -12.36 20.56 -0.24
C GLY A 213 -12.57 19.36 0.68
N THR A 214 -13.82 19.11 1.04
CA THR A 214 -14.17 17.93 1.83
C THR A 214 -14.12 16.69 0.94
N GLN A 215 -13.27 15.71 1.28
CA GLN A 215 -13.19 14.49 0.51
C GLN A 215 -14.42 13.63 0.75
N LEU A 216 -15.09 13.27 -0.35
CA LEU A 216 -16.29 12.46 -0.33
C LEU A 216 -15.92 11.00 -0.62
N TRP A 217 -16.02 10.15 0.40
CA TRP A 217 -15.62 8.75 0.31
C TRP A 217 -16.64 7.91 -0.50
N HIS A 218 -16.15 7.08 -1.43
CA HIS A 218 -16.96 6.24 -2.32
C HIS A 218 -16.93 4.78 -1.88
N THR A 219 -17.32 4.51 -0.64
CA THR A 219 -17.29 3.14 -0.12
C THR A 219 -18.37 2.29 -0.82
N PRO A 220 -18.07 1.05 -1.24
CA PRO A 220 -19.05 0.12 -1.79
C PRO A 220 -20.26 -0.06 -0.86
N THR A 221 -20.03 0.01 0.45
CA THR A 221 -21.06 -0.09 1.48
C THR A 221 -22.09 1.03 1.39
N GLU A 222 -21.71 2.23 0.95
CA GLU A 222 -22.67 3.34 0.77
C GLU A 222 -23.30 3.34 -0.62
N LEU A 223 -22.51 3.04 -1.65
CA LEU A 223 -22.94 3.14 -3.03
C LEU A 223 -23.87 1.99 -3.45
N LEU A 224 -23.59 0.78 -2.97
CA LEU A 224 -24.24 -0.45 -3.40
C LEU A 224 -25.12 -1.08 -2.32
N LYS A 225 -25.50 -0.30 -1.30
CA LYS A 225 -26.46 -0.73 -0.28
C LYS A 225 -27.85 -1.03 -0.88
N PRO A 226 -28.59 -1.99 -0.31
CA PRO A 226 -28.17 -2.89 0.77
C PRO A 226 -27.39 -4.12 0.27
N TRP A 227 -27.20 -4.25 -1.05
CA TRP A 227 -26.77 -5.51 -1.68
C TRP A 227 -25.33 -5.89 -1.34
N TYR A 228 -24.44 -4.92 -1.21
CA TYR A 228 -23.07 -5.18 -0.75
C TYR A 228 -23.07 -5.72 0.68
N GLY A 229 -23.77 -5.06 1.62
CA GLY A 229 -23.87 -5.52 3.01
C GLY A 229 -24.56 -6.88 3.17
N ARG A 230 -25.59 -7.16 2.36
CA ARG A 230 -26.23 -8.49 2.31
C ARG A 230 -25.28 -9.60 1.85
N ALA A 231 -24.39 -9.33 0.89
CA ALA A 231 -23.38 -10.30 0.46
C ALA A 231 -22.39 -10.63 1.60
N ILE A 232 -21.95 -9.60 2.33
CA ILE A 232 -21.13 -9.78 3.54
C ILE A 232 -21.89 -10.63 4.58
N ALA A 233 -23.13 -10.27 4.86
CA ALA A 233 -23.97 -10.99 5.83
C ALA A 233 -24.14 -12.48 5.46
N GLN A 234 -24.39 -12.76 4.18
CA GLN A 234 -24.54 -14.12 3.66
C GLN A 234 -23.25 -14.94 3.83
N CYS A 235 -22.08 -14.34 3.63
CA CYS A 235 -20.79 -14.98 3.87
C CYS A 235 -20.65 -15.40 5.35
N LEU A 236 -20.90 -14.47 6.27
CA LEU A 236 -20.74 -14.69 7.70
C LEU A 236 -21.75 -15.71 8.24
N VAL A 237 -23.04 -15.57 7.89
CA VAL A 237 -24.10 -16.44 8.40
C VAL A 237 -23.97 -17.87 7.89
N SER A 238 -23.57 -18.06 6.62
CA SER A 238 -23.36 -19.39 6.05
C SER A 238 -22.30 -20.16 6.83
N GLU A 239 -21.25 -19.47 7.23
CA GLU A 239 -20.14 -20.06 7.97
C GLU A 239 -20.49 -20.33 9.43
N TYR A 240 -21.23 -19.41 10.05
CA TYR A 240 -21.76 -19.55 11.41
C TYR A 240 -22.73 -20.71 11.55
N LEU A 241 -23.68 -20.85 10.61
CA LEU A 241 -24.66 -21.93 10.60
C LEU A 241 -24.01 -23.31 10.49
N LEU A 242 -22.91 -23.43 9.75
CA LEU A 242 -22.20 -24.70 9.57
C LEU A 242 -21.35 -25.12 10.76
N LYS A 243 -20.81 -24.16 11.53
CA LYS A 243 -19.76 -24.43 12.53
C LYS A 243 -20.18 -24.20 13.97
N TYR A 244 -21.07 -23.25 14.22
CA TYR A 244 -21.30 -22.71 15.56
C TYR A 244 -22.76 -22.75 15.99
N PHE A 245 -23.71 -22.62 15.07
CA PHE A 245 -25.12 -22.68 15.41
C PHE A 245 -25.52 -24.10 15.84
N PRO A 246 -26.36 -24.27 16.89
CA PRO A 246 -26.89 -23.28 17.84
C PRO A 246 -26.10 -23.25 19.17
N TYR A 247 -24.81 -23.52 19.19
CA TYR A 247 -24.04 -23.67 20.44
C TYR A 247 -23.33 -22.39 20.88
N GLU A 248 -22.90 -21.54 19.95
CA GLU A 248 -22.25 -20.25 20.25
C GLU A 248 -23.12 -19.09 19.79
N ASP A 249 -22.92 -17.92 20.38
CA ASP A 249 -23.58 -16.68 19.93
C ASP A 249 -22.90 -16.13 18.67
N PHE A 250 -23.66 -15.39 17.85
CA PHE A 250 -23.13 -14.78 16.63
C PHE A 250 -22.53 -13.41 16.94
N VAL A 251 -21.24 -13.40 17.31
CA VAL A 251 -20.54 -12.18 17.74
C VAL A 251 -19.77 -11.57 16.57
N ILE A 252 -20.06 -10.31 16.26
CA ILE A 252 -19.40 -9.55 15.19
C ILE A 252 -18.75 -8.31 15.80
N TYR A 253 -17.50 -8.05 15.42
CA TYR A 253 -16.77 -6.81 15.69
C TYR A 253 -16.48 -6.14 14.34
N GLU A 254 -16.79 -4.86 14.20
CA GLU A 254 -16.49 -4.05 13.03
C GLU A 254 -15.60 -2.88 13.44
N ILE A 255 -14.42 -2.75 12.81
CA ILE A 255 -13.56 -1.58 12.98
C ILE A 255 -13.91 -0.54 11.90
N GLY A 256 -14.09 0.71 12.31
CA GLY A 256 -14.29 1.83 11.37
C GLY A 256 -15.59 1.73 10.56
N ALA A 257 -16.73 1.60 11.23
CA ALA A 257 -18.04 1.36 10.58
C ALA A 257 -18.59 2.54 9.76
N GLY A 258 -17.87 3.66 9.68
CA GLY A 258 -18.29 4.87 8.97
C GLY A 258 -19.65 5.38 9.47
N ASN A 259 -20.66 5.41 8.60
CA ASN A 259 -22.02 5.80 8.97
C ASN A 259 -22.84 4.71 9.68
N GLY A 260 -22.29 3.50 9.85
CA GLY A 260 -23.00 2.32 10.37
C GLY A 260 -23.84 1.59 9.32
N THR A 261 -23.71 1.94 8.03
CA THR A 261 -24.52 1.39 6.95
C THR A 261 -24.32 -0.12 6.77
N LEU A 262 -23.08 -0.61 6.82
CA LEU A 262 -22.80 -2.05 6.73
C LEU A 262 -23.43 -2.82 7.89
N ALA A 263 -23.26 -2.35 9.12
CA ALA A 263 -23.87 -2.94 10.31
C ALA A 263 -25.39 -3.04 10.16
N ARG A 264 -26.04 -1.96 9.71
CA ARG A 264 -27.48 -1.96 9.44
C ARG A 264 -27.88 -2.99 8.39
N ASP A 265 -27.21 -2.99 7.24
CA ASP A 265 -27.52 -3.91 6.14
C ASP A 265 -27.38 -5.37 6.57
N ILE A 266 -26.34 -5.70 7.34
CA ILE A 266 -26.14 -7.04 7.91
C ILE A 266 -27.28 -7.40 8.87
N LEU A 267 -27.60 -6.52 9.80
CA LEU A 267 -28.59 -6.80 10.85
C LEU A 267 -30.02 -6.86 10.31
N ASP A 268 -30.37 -6.01 9.34
CA ASP A 268 -31.65 -6.06 8.63
C ASP A 268 -31.77 -7.37 7.84
N TYR A 269 -30.71 -7.79 7.15
CA TYR A 269 -30.66 -9.09 6.47
C TYR A 269 -30.88 -10.27 7.42
N LEU A 270 -30.18 -10.28 8.55
CA LEU A 270 -30.34 -11.35 9.55
C LEU A 270 -31.75 -11.36 10.14
N ARG A 271 -32.34 -10.18 10.41
CA ARG A 271 -33.72 -10.10 10.93
C ARG A 271 -34.74 -10.63 9.92
N GLU A 272 -34.56 -10.32 8.65
CA GLU A 272 -35.48 -10.73 7.57
C GLU A 272 -35.37 -12.23 7.25
N ASP A 273 -34.14 -12.73 7.04
CA ASP A 273 -33.91 -14.05 6.46
C ASP A 273 -33.47 -15.11 7.49
N TYR A 274 -32.91 -14.71 8.65
CA TYR A 274 -32.38 -15.62 9.68
C TYR A 274 -32.73 -15.16 11.12
N PRO A 275 -34.03 -15.06 11.48
CA PRO A 275 -34.46 -14.48 12.76
C PRO A 275 -33.86 -15.18 13.99
N ASP A 276 -33.72 -16.51 13.97
CA ASP A 276 -33.10 -17.28 15.07
C ASP A 276 -31.60 -16.93 15.27
N VAL A 277 -30.91 -16.54 14.19
CA VAL A 277 -29.53 -16.06 14.25
C VAL A 277 -29.49 -14.62 14.76
N TYR A 278 -30.41 -13.78 14.28
CA TYR A 278 -30.54 -12.38 14.70
C TYR A 278 -30.73 -12.25 16.21
N GLU A 279 -31.60 -13.06 16.82
CA GLU A 279 -31.82 -13.08 18.28
C GLU A 279 -30.54 -13.36 19.09
N ARG A 280 -29.57 -14.04 18.48
CA ARG A 280 -28.29 -14.41 19.10
C ARG A 280 -27.13 -13.55 18.66
N THR A 281 -27.40 -12.51 17.88
CA THR A 281 -26.38 -11.64 17.34
C THR A 281 -25.95 -10.62 18.37
N ARG A 282 -24.64 -10.39 18.48
CA ARG A 282 -24.05 -9.26 19.20
C ARG A 282 -23.15 -8.53 18.24
N TYR A 283 -23.46 -7.27 17.95
CA TYR A 283 -22.74 -6.47 16.99
C TYR A 283 -21.96 -5.36 17.70
N ASN A 284 -20.64 -5.35 17.59
CA ASN A 284 -19.76 -4.43 18.29
C ASN A 284 -19.03 -3.54 17.28
N ILE A 285 -19.24 -2.23 17.35
CA ILE A 285 -18.54 -1.26 16.51
C ILE A 285 -17.37 -0.67 17.31
N ILE A 286 -16.19 -0.62 16.70
CA ILE A 286 -14.99 0.02 17.25
C ILE A 286 -14.69 1.26 16.42
N GLU A 287 -14.96 2.43 17.01
CA GLU A 287 -14.89 3.73 16.35
C GLU A 287 -13.98 4.67 17.14
N ILE A 288 -13.11 5.43 16.48
CA ILE A 288 -12.23 6.40 17.14
C ILE A 288 -12.87 7.79 17.24
N SER A 289 -13.72 8.15 16.30
CA SER A 289 -14.38 9.46 16.24
C SER A 289 -15.63 9.51 17.10
N GLU A 290 -15.70 10.48 18.02
CA GLU A 290 -16.89 10.62 18.87
C GLU A 290 -18.12 11.08 18.08
N SER A 291 -17.93 11.87 17.01
CA SER A 291 -19.04 12.31 16.15
C SER A 291 -19.66 11.14 15.40
N LEU A 292 -18.83 10.27 14.80
CA LEU A 292 -19.30 9.06 14.12
C LEU A 292 -19.89 8.05 15.11
N ALA A 293 -19.26 7.87 16.27
CA ALA A 293 -19.78 6.97 17.31
C ALA A 293 -21.17 7.43 17.78
N SER A 294 -21.39 8.72 17.97
CA SER A 294 -22.70 9.29 18.32
C SER A 294 -23.74 9.07 17.21
N LEU A 295 -23.37 9.33 15.96
CA LEU A 295 -24.23 9.09 14.79
C LEU A 295 -24.62 7.61 14.64
N GLN A 296 -23.66 6.70 14.82
CA GLN A 296 -23.90 5.25 14.77
C GLN A 296 -24.85 4.80 15.88
N ARG A 297 -24.69 5.33 17.11
CA ARG A 297 -25.61 5.03 18.23
C ARG A 297 -27.04 5.47 17.90
N GLU A 298 -27.21 6.69 17.41
CA GLU A 298 -28.52 7.23 17.03
C GLU A 298 -29.19 6.38 15.93
N LYS A 299 -28.45 6.06 14.86
CA LYS A 299 -29.00 5.33 13.71
C LYS A 299 -29.29 3.86 14.00
N LEU A 300 -28.44 3.20 14.78
CA LEU A 300 -28.46 1.75 14.93
C LEU A 300 -29.10 1.26 16.22
N CYS A 301 -28.88 1.91 17.36
CA CYS A 301 -29.30 1.34 18.65
C CYS A 301 -30.81 1.37 18.86
N GLU A 302 -31.53 2.32 18.24
CA GLU A 302 -32.99 2.37 18.28
C GLU A 302 -33.62 1.20 17.51
N SER A 303 -33.08 0.90 16.32
CA SER A 303 -33.59 -0.17 15.46
C SER A 303 -33.04 -1.54 15.86
N HIS A 304 -31.81 -1.63 16.34
CA HIS A 304 -31.10 -2.87 16.67
C HIS A 304 -30.48 -2.80 18.08
N PRO A 305 -31.20 -3.26 19.12
CA PRO A 305 -30.70 -3.26 20.49
C PRO A 305 -29.45 -4.13 20.75
N CYS A 306 -29.11 -5.02 19.82
CA CYS A 306 -27.92 -5.87 19.89
C CYS A 306 -26.61 -5.17 19.50
N VAL A 307 -26.66 -3.90 19.11
CA VAL A 307 -25.50 -3.09 18.71
C VAL A 307 -24.88 -2.42 19.94
N THR A 308 -23.55 -2.50 20.05
CA THR A 308 -22.75 -1.76 21.03
C THR A 308 -21.65 -0.97 20.33
N VAL A 309 -21.59 0.34 20.54
CA VAL A 309 -20.58 1.23 19.93
C VAL A 309 -19.52 1.60 20.97
N HIS A 310 -18.30 1.12 20.74
CA HIS A 310 -17.12 1.39 21.55
C HIS A 310 -16.34 2.56 20.94
N ASN A 311 -16.38 3.75 21.56
CA ASN A 311 -15.55 4.87 21.15
C ASN A 311 -14.12 4.69 21.68
N LYS A 312 -13.31 3.88 20.98
CA LYS A 312 -11.94 3.52 21.39
C LYS A 312 -11.13 3.05 20.19
N SER A 313 -9.84 3.37 20.17
CA SER A 313 -8.91 2.80 19.19
C SER A 313 -8.69 1.30 19.41
N ILE A 314 -8.76 0.51 18.34
CA ILE A 314 -8.39 -0.91 18.36
C ILE A 314 -6.98 -1.13 18.91
N PHE A 315 -6.04 -0.21 18.66
CA PHE A 315 -4.66 -0.32 19.12
C PHE A 315 -4.51 -0.11 20.64
N ARG A 316 -5.54 0.44 21.29
CA ARG A 316 -5.64 0.57 22.75
C ARG A 316 -6.57 -0.47 23.37
N TRP A 317 -7.06 -1.42 22.58
CA TRP A 317 -8.02 -2.43 23.03
C TRP A 317 -7.40 -3.39 24.06
N ASP A 318 -8.12 -3.58 25.15
CA ASP A 318 -7.73 -4.30 26.36
C ASP A 318 -8.78 -5.33 26.81
N THR A 319 -9.96 -5.34 26.20
CA THR A 319 -10.99 -6.33 26.47
C THR A 319 -10.72 -7.61 25.68
N ARG A 320 -10.71 -8.76 26.35
CA ARG A 320 -10.53 -10.05 25.68
C ARG A 320 -11.86 -10.72 25.40
N GLU A 321 -12.05 -11.18 24.17
CA GLU A 321 -13.18 -11.99 23.72
C GLU A 321 -12.72 -13.45 23.51
N PRO A 322 -13.03 -14.36 24.45
CA PRO A 322 -12.69 -15.77 24.30
C PRO A 322 -13.67 -16.55 23.40
N ALA A 323 -14.86 -15.99 23.10
CA ALA A 323 -15.81 -16.61 22.18
C ALA A 323 -15.26 -16.63 20.74
N PRO A 324 -15.70 -17.58 19.89
CA PRO A 324 -15.58 -17.40 18.45
C PRO A 324 -16.32 -16.12 18.02
N CYS A 325 -15.67 -15.28 17.25
CA CYS A 325 -16.25 -14.03 16.75
C CYS A 325 -15.78 -13.75 15.32
N TYR A 326 -16.52 -12.89 14.63
CA TYR A 326 -16.15 -12.35 13.33
C TYR A 326 -15.57 -10.96 13.52
N PHE A 327 -14.48 -10.65 12.83
CA PHE A 327 -13.83 -9.35 12.88
C PHE A 327 -13.84 -8.78 11.46
N LEU A 328 -14.57 -7.69 11.25
CA LEU A 328 -14.79 -7.04 9.96
C LEU A 328 -13.91 -5.80 9.87
N ALA A 329 -13.16 -5.68 8.77
CA ALA A 329 -12.35 -4.50 8.45
C ALA A 329 -12.49 -4.16 6.96
N MET A 330 -13.48 -3.33 6.61
CA MET A 330 -13.82 -2.96 5.23
C MET A 330 -13.32 -1.55 4.93
N GLU A 331 -12.31 -1.40 4.06
CA GLU A 331 -11.71 -0.11 3.67
C GLU A 331 -11.20 0.68 4.89
N VAL A 332 -10.28 0.04 5.62
CA VAL A 332 -9.73 0.58 6.88
C VAL A 332 -8.20 0.50 6.90
N ILE A 333 -7.63 -0.56 6.32
CA ILE A 333 -6.21 -0.85 6.50
C ILE A 333 -5.33 -0.13 5.48
N ASP A 334 -5.91 0.34 4.37
CA ASP A 334 -5.25 1.23 3.42
C ASP A 334 -4.77 2.52 4.09
N ASN A 335 -5.53 3.10 5.01
CA ASN A 335 -5.11 4.29 5.78
C ASN A 335 -4.19 3.96 6.96
N PHE A 336 -3.78 2.71 7.17
CA PHE A 336 -2.86 2.38 8.25
C PHE A 336 -1.45 2.89 7.95
N ALA A 337 -0.81 3.46 8.97
CA ALA A 337 0.52 4.01 8.83
C ALA A 337 1.58 2.94 8.49
N HIS A 338 2.41 3.25 7.50
CA HIS A 338 3.55 2.43 7.07
C HIS A 338 4.87 3.07 7.51
N ASP A 339 5.87 2.24 7.83
CA ASP A 339 7.25 2.72 7.98
C ASP A 339 7.95 2.73 6.61
N LEU A 340 8.86 3.68 6.41
CA LEU A 340 9.69 3.77 5.21
C LEU A 340 11.04 3.09 5.45
N ILE A 341 11.44 2.18 4.56
CA ILE A 341 12.76 1.56 4.57
C ILE A 341 13.46 1.67 3.21
N ARG A 342 14.80 1.67 3.25
CA ARG A 342 15.67 1.56 2.08
C ARG A 342 16.83 0.63 2.40
N TYR A 343 17.38 -0.03 1.39
CA TYR A 343 18.54 -0.91 1.56
C TYR A 343 19.78 -0.26 0.99
N ASP A 344 20.90 -0.34 1.70
CA ASP A 344 22.20 -0.04 1.11
C ASP A 344 22.49 -1.06 0.00
N LEU A 345 22.68 -0.60 -1.24
CA LEU A 345 22.87 -1.49 -2.38
C LEU A 345 24.21 -2.22 -2.36
N ARG A 346 25.17 -1.78 -1.53
CA ARG A 346 26.46 -2.46 -1.33
C ARG A 346 26.35 -3.57 -0.29
N THR A 347 25.82 -3.24 0.89
CA THR A 347 25.77 -4.14 2.06
C THR A 347 24.47 -4.94 2.18
N LEU A 348 23.40 -4.50 1.52
CA LEU A 348 22.03 -4.98 1.68
C LEU A 348 21.47 -4.80 3.10
N GLU A 349 22.10 -3.95 3.92
CA GLU A 349 21.56 -3.58 5.24
C GLU A 349 20.33 -2.67 5.07
N PRO A 350 19.25 -2.91 5.83
CA PRO A 350 18.09 -2.04 5.85
C PRO A 350 18.34 -0.78 6.69
N TYR A 351 17.85 0.34 6.20
CA TYR A 351 17.81 1.63 6.87
C TYR A 351 16.35 2.09 7.00
N GLN A 352 15.99 2.64 8.15
CA GLN A 352 14.68 3.23 8.41
C GLN A 352 14.69 4.73 8.08
N GLY A 353 13.60 5.21 7.50
CA GLY A 353 13.36 6.62 7.21
C GLY A 353 12.90 7.38 8.45
N ILE A 354 13.49 8.56 8.65
CA ILE A 354 13.10 9.53 9.68
C ILE A 354 12.72 10.82 8.98
N VAL A 355 11.60 11.40 9.39
CA VAL A 355 11.19 12.75 8.96
C VAL A 355 11.58 13.77 10.02
N THR A 356 12.05 14.93 9.57
CA THR A 356 12.35 16.09 10.41
C THR A 356 11.48 17.25 9.97
N ILE A 357 10.94 17.96 10.95
CA ILE A 357 10.17 19.18 10.74
C ILE A 357 11.00 20.31 11.32
N ASP A 358 11.38 21.27 10.49
CA ASP A 358 12.25 22.37 10.92
C ASP A 358 11.48 23.46 11.71
N LYS A 359 12.13 24.61 11.94
CA LYS A 359 11.50 25.77 12.61
C LYS A 359 10.39 26.40 11.77
N LYS A 360 10.51 26.38 10.45
CA LYS A 360 9.56 26.98 9.50
C LYS A 360 8.36 26.05 9.23
N GLY A 361 8.52 24.75 9.51
CA GLY A 361 7.55 23.72 9.19
C GLY A 361 7.88 22.99 7.88
N ASP A 362 9.09 23.17 7.35
CA ASP A 362 9.56 22.47 6.16
C ASP A 362 9.97 21.05 6.53
N PHE A 363 9.66 20.11 5.62
CA PHE A 363 9.94 18.70 5.81
C PHE A 363 11.28 18.33 5.18
N SER A 364 12.06 17.51 5.88
CA SER A 364 13.21 16.81 5.30
C SER A 364 13.23 15.37 5.79
N SER A 365 13.92 14.49 5.07
CA SER A 365 14.04 13.09 5.49
C SER A 365 15.49 12.63 5.44
N TYR A 366 15.84 11.73 6.35
CA TYR A 366 17.12 11.06 6.37
C TYR A 366 16.97 9.61 6.82
N TYR A 367 18.00 8.82 6.56
CA TYR A 367 17.97 7.38 6.77
C TYR A 367 18.96 6.99 7.87
N THR A 368 18.51 6.17 8.81
CA THR A 368 19.32 5.62 9.91
C THR A 368 19.26 4.11 9.89
N LYS A 369 20.22 3.43 10.53
CA LYS A 369 20.14 1.99 10.70
C LYS A 369 18.85 1.63 11.45
N VAL A 370 18.27 0.49 11.11
CA VAL A 370 17.07 0.01 11.79
C VAL A 370 17.37 -0.20 13.26
N THR A 371 16.68 0.56 14.11
CA THR A 371 16.76 0.50 15.58
C THR A 371 15.40 0.25 16.20
N ASP A 372 14.33 0.50 15.44
CA ASP A 372 12.97 0.34 15.92
C ASP A 372 12.59 -1.16 16.07
N PRO A 373 12.01 -1.57 17.22
CA PRO A 373 11.67 -2.97 17.46
C PRO A 373 10.55 -3.48 16.56
N LEU A 374 9.59 -2.64 16.16
CA LEU A 374 8.48 -3.04 15.31
C LEU A 374 8.96 -3.26 13.86
N ILE A 375 9.79 -2.35 13.33
CA ILE A 375 10.44 -2.52 12.02
C ILE A 375 11.32 -3.77 12.03
N SER A 376 12.15 -3.94 13.05
CA SER A 376 13.03 -5.12 13.20
C SER A 376 12.23 -6.42 13.21
N SER A 377 11.12 -6.43 13.95
CA SER A 377 10.23 -7.57 14.02
C SER A 377 9.53 -7.86 12.69
N PHE A 378 9.10 -6.83 11.96
CA PHE A 378 8.51 -7.00 10.64
C PHE A 378 9.53 -7.61 9.67
N LEU A 379 10.77 -7.10 9.65
CA LEU A 379 11.85 -7.62 8.80
C LEU A 379 12.26 -9.05 9.19
N ALA A 380 12.17 -9.43 10.47
CA ALA A 380 12.37 -10.81 10.90
C ALA A 380 11.25 -11.73 10.39
N LEU A 381 9.99 -11.30 10.53
CA LEU A 381 8.82 -12.03 10.03
C LEU A 381 8.89 -12.23 8.51
N ARG A 382 9.20 -11.16 7.78
CA ARG A 382 9.43 -11.19 6.33
C ARG A 382 10.45 -12.25 5.92
N ARG A 383 11.60 -12.31 6.62
CA ARG A 383 12.66 -13.31 6.37
C ARG A 383 12.16 -14.71 6.64
N TYR A 384 11.42 -14.92 7.73
CA TYR A 384 10.83 -16.22 8.07
C TYR A 384 9.85 -16.71 7.01
N LEU A 385 8.99 -15.82 6.49
CA LEU A 385 8.00 -16.12 5.46
C LEU A 385 8.59 -16.18 4.04
N ASN A 386 9.90 -16.01 3.88
CA ASN A 386 10.58 -15.96 2.58
C ASN A 386 10.04 -14.90 1.62
N HIS A 387 9.49 -13.79 2.14
CA HIS A 387 9.05 -12.66 1.31
C HIS A 387 10.27 -11.85 0.85
N PRO A 388 10.66 -11.87 -0.44
CA PRO A 388 11.92 -11.27 -0.86
C PRO A 388 11.87 -9.73 -0.74
N PRO A 389 13.00 -9.07 -0.38
CA PRO A 389 13.14 -7.62 -0.53
C PRO A 389 12.99 -7.21 -2.00
N PRO A 390 12.44 -6.01 -2.28
CA PRO A 390 12.20 -5.50 -3.63
C PRO A 390 13.49 -4.98 -4.27
N ILE A 391 14.53 -5.80 -4.18
CA ILE A 391 15.85 -5.60 -4.76
C ILE A 391 15.98 -6.60 -5.90
N SER A 392 16.62 -6.21 -7.00
CA SER A 392 16.82 -7.08 -8.15
C SER A 392 17.53 -8.39 -7.76
N ARG A 393 17.17 -9.50 -8.41
CA ARG A 393 17.77 -10.81 -8.11
C ARG A 393 19.29 -10.79 -8.31
N LEU A 394 19.77 -10.08 -9.32
CA LEU A 394 21.21 -9.95 -9.62
C LEU A 394 21.98 -9.28 -8.49
N LEU A 395 21.45 -8.17 -7.93
CA LEU A 395 22.07 -7.48 -6.79
C LEU A 395 22.02 -8.35 -5.53
N LYS A 396 21.01 -9.20 -5.36
CA LYS A 396 20.95 -10.15 -4.23
C LYS A 396 21.99 -11.26 -4.35
N LEU A 397 22.16 -11.82 -5.55
CA LEU A 397 23.00 -13.01 -5.79
C LEU A 397 24.51 -12.72 -5.87
N SER A 398 24.93 -11.55 -6.34
CA SER A 398 26.36 -11.28 -6.61
C SER A 398 26.90 -10.05 -5.88
N SER A 399 27.88 -10.26 -4.99
CA SER A 399 28.60 -9.17 -4.31
C SER A 399 29.52 -8.38 -5.24
N THR A 400 30.08 -9.02 -6.27
CA THR A 400 30.92 -8.37 -7.28
C THR A 400 30.09 -7.46 -8.16
N PHE A 401 28.89 -7.89 -8.55
CA PHE A 401 27.96 -7.06 -9.32
C PHE A 401 27.45 -5.87 -8.49
N ARG A 402 27.17 -6.07 -7.20
CA ARG A 402 26.85 -4.95 -6.29
C ARG A 402 27.95 -3.90 -6.29
N THR A 403 29.20 -4.34 -6.08
CA THR A 403 30.37 -3.44 -6.02
C THR A 403 30.56 -2.68 -7.34
N PHE A 404 30.44 -3.37 -8.47
CA PHE A 404 30.51 -2.75 -9.80
C PHE A 404 29.39 -1.72 -9.99
N TYR A 405 28.15 -2.10 -9.71
CA TYR A 405 26.97 -1.24 -9.86
C TYR A 405 27.08 0.02 -9.00
N THR A 406 27.46 -0.11 -7.72
CA THR A 406 27.60 1.03 -6.80
C THR A 406 28.77 1.95 -7.14
N ASN A 407 29.75 1.49 -7.92
CA ASN A 407 30.88 2.29 -8.37
C ASN A 407 30.63 3.02 -9.70
N LEU A 408 29.49 2.76 -10.37
CA LEU A 408 29.12 3.48 -11.58
C LEU A 408 28.77 4.94 -11.24
N PRO A 409 29.18 5.92 -12.07
CA PRO A 409 28.82 7.31 -11.86
C PRO A 409 27.29 7.46 -11.87
N PHE A 410 26.77 8.22 -10.91
CA PHE A 410 25.33 8.47 -10.71
C PHE A 410 24.50 7.25 -10.26
N ALA A 411 25.12 6.11 -9.93
CA ALA A 411 24.39 5.00 -9.32
C ALA A 411 23.89 5.39 -7.91
N PRO A 412 22.63 5.10 -7.57
CA PRO A 412 22.12 5.41 -6.24
C PRO A 412 22.78 4.50 -5.19
N ASN A 413 23.13 5.07 -4.03
CA ASN A 413 23.69 4.28 -2.92
C ASN A 413 22.63 3.41 -2.22
N LEU A 414 21.38 3.88 -2.20
CA LEU A 414 20.25 3.24 -1.54
C LEU A 414 19.22 2.75 -2.57
N SER A 415 18.54 1.62 -2.27
CA SER A 415 17.43 1.08 -3.07
C SER A 415 16.29 2.08 -3.22
N ALA A 416 15.30 1.79 -4.07
CA ALA A 416 14.04 2.54 -4.04
C ALA A 416 13.41 2.51 -2.63
N PRO A 417 12.65 3.56 -2.24
CA PRO A 417 11.86 3.56 -1.01
C PRO A 417 10.85 2.41 -1.00
N GLU A 418 10.78 1.67 0.11
CA GLU A 418 9.79 0.63 0.36
C GLU A 418 8.97 1.00 1.61
N TYR A 419 7.64 0.98 1.49
CA TYR A 419 6.73 1.21 2.60
C TYR A 419 6.26 -0.12 3.17
N ILE A 420 6.49 -0.33 4.46
CA ILE A 420 6.19 -1.59 5.16
C ILE A 420 5.01 -1.42 6.13
N PRO A 421 4.02 -2.33 6.13
CA PRO A 421 2.77 -2.19 6.88
C PRO A 421 2.95 -2.56 8.37
N THR A 422 3.72 -1.78 9.12
CA THR A 422 4.02 -2.04 10.54
C THR A 422 2.82 -1.86 11.45
N ARG A 423 1.92 -0.94 11.13
CA ARG A 423 0.66 -0.76 11.89
C ARG A 423 -0.30 -1.93 11.68
N LEU A 424 -0.37 -2.49 10.47
CA LEU A 424 -1.11 -3.72 10.19
C LEU A 424 -0.57 -4.90 11.02
N LEU A 425 0.76 -5.06 11.10
CA LEU A 425 1.36 -6.07 11.98
C LEU A 425 0.93 -5.89 13.45
N THR A 426 0.78 -4.65 13.91
CA THR A 426 0.29 -4.34 15.25
C THR A 426 -1.18 -4.72 15.43
N LEU A 427 -2.03 -4.51 14.41
CA LEU A 427 -3.41 -4.97 14.41
C LEU A 427 -3.46 -6.51 14.54
N LEU A 428 -2.73 -7.25 13.71
CA LEU A 428 -2.75 -8.72 13.74
C LEU A 428 -2.36 -9.27 15.12
N ARG A 429 -1.38 -8.65 15.78
CA ARG A 429 -0.98 -8.98 17.16
C ARG A 429 -2.06 -8.65 18.19
N THR A 430 -2.72 -7.51 18.02
CA THR A 430 -3.85 -7.10 18.88
C THR A 430 -4.99 -8.10 18.76
N LEU A 431 -5.34 -8.48 17.53
CA LEU A 431 -6.36 -9.49 17.25
C LEU A 431 -5.99 -10.85 17.85
N ARG A 432 -4.74 -11.29 17.69
CA ARG A 432 -4.24 -12.54 18.28
C ARG A 432 -4.38 -12.58 19.81
N ARG A 433 -4.07 -11.46 20.48
CA ARG A 433 -4.09 -11.33 21.94
C ARG A 433 -5.51 -11.26 22.48
N ASN A 434 -6.31 -10.36 21.91
CA ASN A 434 -7.61 -9.99 22.46
C ASN A 434 -8.75 -10.85 21.90
N PHE A 435 -8.62 -11.40 20.70
CA PHE A 435 -9.66 -12.17 20.02
C PHE A 435 -9.10 -13.52 19.52
N PRO A 436 -8.58 -14.41 20.37
CA PRO A 436 -7.80 -15.58 19.93
C PRO A 436 -8.54 -16.58 19.02
N ARG A 437 -9.88 -16.52 18.92
CA ARG A 437 -10.72 -17.38 18.08
C ARG A 437 -11.48 -16.60 16.98
N HIS A 438 -11.01 -15.39 16.65
CA HIS A 438 -11.65 -14.59 15.62
C HIS A 438 -11.51 -15.20 14.23
N ARG A 439 -12.45 -14.85 13.35
CA ARG A 439 -12.35 -14.99 11.90
C ARG A 439 -12.34 -13.60 11.31
N LEU A 440 -11.26 -13.27 10.61
CA LEU A 440 -11.06 -11.95 10.01
C LEU A 440 -11.68 -11.95 8.62
N LEU A 441 -12.67 -11.10 8.38
CA LEU A 441 -13.11 -10.72 7.04
C LEU A 441 -12.60 -9.30 6.76
N LEU A 442 -11.67 -9.17 5.83
CA LEU A 442 -10.99 -7.93 5.52
C LEU A 442 -11.07 -7.65 4.03
N SER A 443 -11.40 -6.42 3.66
CA SER A 443 -11.49 -5.98 2.26
C SER A 443 -10.82 -4.63 2.09
N ASP A 444 -9.97 -4.50 1.08
CA ASP A 444 -9.25 -3.26 0.80
C ASP A 444 -8.62 -3.24 -0.61
N PHE A 445 -8.06 -2.10 -1.01
CA PHE A 445 -7.38 -1.94 -2.29
C PHE A 445 -6.13 -2.82 -2.38
N SER A 446 -6.08 -3.67 -3.41
CA SER A 446 -4.90 -4.48 -3.75
C SER A 446 -3.91 -3.73 -4.66
N SER A 447 -4.38 -2.70 -5.37
CA SER A 447 -3.57 -1.86 -6.24
C SER A 447 -4.18 -0.47 -6.38
N LEU A 448 -3.31 0.55 -6.46
CA LEU A 448 -3.71 1.94 -6.62
C LEU A 448 -3.03 2.56 -7.86
N PRO A 449 -3.75 3.38 -8.65
CA PRO A 449 -3.11 4.25 -9.64
C PRO A 449 -2.39 5.41 -8.94
N ASP A 450 -1.50 6.10 -9.66
CA ASP A 450 -0.94 7.40 -9.25
C ASP A 450 -0.25 7.46 -7.86
N THR A 451 0.35 6.34 -7.44
CA THR A 451 1.16 6.30 -6.22
C THR A 451 2.44 7.12 -6.35
N ILE A 452 2.94 7.67 -5.24
CA ILE A 452 4.28 8.27 -5.21
C ILE A 452 5.37 7.24 -5.57
N PRO A 453 6.58 7.66 -5.96
CA PRO A 453 7.64 6.72 -6.29
C PRO A 453 8.02 5.82 -5.10
N GLY A 454 7.97 4.50 -5.31
CA GLY A 454 8.40 3.52 -4.31
C GLY A 454 7.69 2.17 -4.45
N VAL A 455 7.99 1.26 -3.52
CA VAL A 455 7.39 -0.07 -3.41
C VAL A 455 6.33 -0.04 -2.32
N ASN A 456 5.12 -0.55 -2.65
CA ASN A 456 3.92 -0.41 -1.82
C ASN A 456 3.66 1.05 -1.42
N ALA A 457 3.96 1.97 -2.33
CA ALA A 457 3.86 3.39 -2.06
C ALA A 457 2.42 3.86 -1.93
N PRO A 458 2.16 4.88 -1.09
CA PRO A 458 0.82 5.43 -0.93
C PRO A 458 0.41 6.28 -2.13
N VAL A 459 -0.89 6.44 -2.28
CA VAL A 459 -1.47 7.62 -2.92
C VAL A 459 -1.60 8.70 -1.86
N VAL A 460 -1.18 9.91 -2.20
CA VAL A 460 -1.34 11.09 -1.36
C VAL A 460 -2.14 12.08 -2.17
N GLN A 461 -3.31 12.49 -1.70
CA GLN A 461 -4.20 13.35 -2.47
C GLN A 461 -5.00 14.31 -1.60
N THR A 462 -5.45 15.39 -2.20
CA THR A 462 -6.43 16.30 -1.62
C THR A 462 -7.49 16.65 -2.66
N ARG A 463 -8.69 17.01 -2.20
CA ARG A 463 -9.69 17.63 -3.07
C ARG A 463 -9.43 19.13 -3.15
N TYR A 464 -9.50 19.69 -4.35
CA TYR A 464 -9.47 21.12 -4.58
C TYR A 464 -10.40 21.46 -5.74
N GLN A 465 -11.33 22.39 -5.54
CA GLN A 465 -12.33 22.78 -6.55
C GLN A 465 -13.01 21.59 -7.23
N ASN A 466 -13.56 20.68 -6.42
CA ASN A 466 -14.22 19.45 -6.86
C ASN A 466 -13.35 18.44 -7.63
N THR A 467 -12.04 18.63 -7.68
CA THR A 467 -11.10 17.74 -8.37
C THR A 467 -10.13 17.12 -7.38
N THR A 468 -9.87 15.81 -7.51
CA THR A 468 -8.84 15.11 -6.75
C THR A 468 -7.47 15.40 -7.35
N VAL A 469 -6.58 15.97 -6.56
CA VAL A 469 -5.21 16.32 -6.98
C VAL A 469 -4.22 15.41 -6.25
N PRO A 470 -3.50 14.53 -6.97
CA PRO A 470 -2.45 13.70 -6.37
C PRO A 470 -1.19 14.54 -6.09
N CYS A 471 -0.46 14.16 -5.06
CA CYS A 471 0.81 14.76 -4.68
C CYS A 471 1.98 13.87 -5.08
N GLU A 472 3.14 14.48 -5.32
CA GLU A 472 4.36 13.75 -5.71
C GLU A 472 5.17 13.26 -4.49
N THR A 473 4.81 13.69 -3.28
CA THR A 473 5.54 13.41 -2.03
C THR A 473 4.59 13.01 -0.90
N LEU A 474 5.13 12.23 0.05
CA LEU A 474 4.45 11.89 1.30
C LEU A 474 4.47 13.02 2.32
N PHE A 475 5.52 13.86 2.30
CA PHE A 475 5.74 14.86 3.32
C PHE A 475 5.00 16.15 2.98
N VAL A 476 3.70 16.08 3.18
CA VAL A 476 2.74 17.16 2.98
C VAL A 476 2.25 17.70 4.32
N ARG A 477 1.61 18.86 4.31
CA ARG A 477 1.10 19.49 5.55
C ARG A 477 0.08 18.57 6.23
N GLN A 478 0.31 18.27 7.51
CA GLN A 478 -0.55 17.39 8.30
C GLN A 478 -1.99 17.89 8.33
N GLY A 479 -2.95 16.97 8.19
CA GLY A 479 -4.38 17.25 8.32
C GLY A 479 -5.12 17.62 7.04
N TYR A 480 -4.42 17.80 5.93
CA TYR A 480 -5.01 18.31 4.69
C TYR A 480 -5.09 17.28 3.57
N PHE A 481 -4.32 16.21 3.65
CA PHE A 481 -4.18 15.23 2.59
C PHE A 481 -4.58 13.86 3.10
N ASP A 482 -5.30 13.14 2.26
CA ASP A 482 -5.56 11.72 2.41
C ASP A 482 -4.31 10.93 2.04
N ILE A 483 -4.02 9.88 2.81
CA ILE A 483 -2.87 9.00 2.61
C ILE A 483 -3.37 7.57 2.77
N PHE A 484 -3.29 6.79 1.70
CA PHE A 484 -3.73 5.40 1.69
C PHE A 484 -2.82 4.53 0.81
N PHE A 485 -2.71 3.26 1.17
CA PHE A 485 -1.72 2.32 0.66
C PHE A 485 -2.38 1.13 -0.02
N PRO A 486 -1.79 0.58 -1.09
CA PRO A 486 -2.22 -0.70 -1.63
C PRO A 486 -1.78 -1.85 -0.70
N THR A 487 -2.64 -2.84 -0.52
CA THR A 487 -2.38 -4.02 0.29
C THR A 487 -1.94 -5.21 -0.55
N ASN A 488 -0.83 -5.84 -0.17
CA ASN A 488 -0.45 -7.15 -0.69
C ASN A 488 -1.15 -8.25 0.12
N PHE A 489 -2.28 -8.74 -0.38
CA PHE A 489 -3.15 -9.70 0.32
C PHE A 489 -2.49 -11.06 0.53
N GLU A 490 -1.62 -11.49 -0.38
CA GLU A 490 -0.90 -12.75 -0.27
C GLU A 490 0.10 -12.70 0.90
N ASN A 491 0.87 -11.62 1.00
CA ASN A 491 1.78 -11.41 2.12
C ASN A 491 1.00 -11.22 3.44
N LEU A 492 -0.12 -10.50 3.42
CA LEU A 492 -0.99 -10.32 4.57
C LEU A 492 -1.53 -11.65 5.09
N ARG A 493 -2.03 -12.51 4.20
CA ARG A 493 -2.48 -13.88 4.54
C ARG A 493 -1.37 -14.65 5.23
N ASP A 494 -0.18 -14.69 4.65
CA ASP A 494 0.96 -15.43 5.22
C ASP A 494 1.36 -14.89 6.61
N MET A 495 1.34 -13.57 6.79
CA MET A 495 1.58 -12.92 8.09
C MET A 495 0.51 -13.29 9.11
N TYR A 496 -0.77 -13.21 8.71
CA TYR A 496 -1.91 -13.50 9.55
C TYR A 496 -1.91 -14.94 10.05
N GLU A 497 -1.78 -15.91 9.13
CA GLU A 497 -1.72 -17.34 9.47
C GLU A 497 -0.54 -17.64 10.40
N HIS A 498 0.64 -17.05 10.14
CA HIS A 498 1.80 -17.26 10.97
C HIS A 498 1.61 -16.73 12.40
N ILE A 499 1.10 -15.50 12.55
CA ILE A 499 0.86 -14.88 13.86
C ILE A 499 -0.18 -15.68 14.66
N LEU A 500 -1.22 -16.16 14.00
CA LEU A 500 -2.25 -16.99 14.63
C LEU A 500 -1.75 -18.36 15.05
N ALA A 501 -0.84 -18.97 14.28
CA ALA A 501 -0.25 -20.27 14.60
C ALA A 501 0.71 -20.23 15.80
N GLN A 502 1.18 -19.04 16.22
CA GLN A 502 2.08 -18.92 17.38
C GLN A 502 1.35 -19.19 18.71
N PRO A 503 2.00 -19.84 19.69
CA PRO A 503 1.42 -20.07 21.00
C PRO A 503 1.22 -18.75 21.75
N LEU A 504 0.16 -18.68 22.57
CA LEU A 504 -0.03 -17.54 23.48
C LEU A 504 1.11 -17.49 24.53
N PRO A 505 1.59 -16.30 24.92
CA PRO A 505 2.53 -16.17 26.03
C PRO A 505 1.99 -16.78 27.33
N LEU A 506 2.85 -17.50 28.07
CA LEU A 506 2.46 -18.24 29.28
C LEU A 506 1.86 -17.36 30.39
N THR A 507 2.29 -16.10 30.49
CA THR A 507 1.76 -15.13 31.46
C THR A 507 0.28 -14.81 31.24
N GLU A 508 -0.19 -14.84 30.00
CA GLU A 508 -1.61 -14.63 29.68
C GLU A 508 -2.43 -15.92 29.85
N SER A 509 -1.80 -17.10 29.76
CA SER A 509 -2.44 -18.42 29.91
C SER A 509 -2.83 -18.78 31.34
N ALA A 510 -2.15 -18.23 32.34
CA ALA A 510 -2.33 -18.60 33.75
C ALA A 510 -3.62 -18.06 34.40
N ASN A 511 -4.21 -16.98 33.87
CA ASN A 511 -5.42 -16.35 34.42
C ASN A 511 -6.72 -16.78 33.72
N GLN A 512 -6.70 -17.91 33.00
CA GLN A 512 -7.81 -18.32 32.12
C GLN A 512 -8.66 -19.42 32.76
N PHE A 513 -9.96 -19.16 32.91
CA PHE A 513 -10.93 -20.23 33.13
C PHE A 513 -11.26 -20.88 31.78
N PRO A 514 -11.12 -22.20 31.63
CA PRO A 514 -11.43 -22.87 30.37
C PRO A 514 -12.91 -22.68 30.02
N ARG A 515 -13.20 -22.13 28.83
CA ARG A 515 -14.57 -22.02 28.34
C ARG A 515 -15.01 -23.41 27.87
N VAL A 516 -15.83 -24.08 28.67
CA VAL A 516 -16.43 -25.36 28.31
C VAL A 516 -17.57 -25.11 27.34
N THR A 517 -17.40 -25.48 26.07
CA THR A 517 -18.47 -25.44 25.07
C THR A 517 -18.64 -26.82 24.44
N PRO A 518 -19.83 -27.18 23.95
CA PRO A 518 -20.08 -28.51 23.37
C PRO A 518 -19.16 -28.84 22.17
N LEU A 519 -18.62 -27.80 21.53
CA LEU A 519 -17.69 -27.90 20.40
C LEU A 519 -16.22 -27.99 20.83
N SER A 520 -15.91 -27.73 22.12
CA SER A 520 -14.55 -27.78 22.64
C SER A 520 -14.11 -29.22 22.91
N MET A 521 -13.32 -29.79 22.00
CA MET A 521 -12.77 -31.14 22.17
C MET A 521 -11.54 -31.21 23.09
N THR A 522 -11.06 -30.07 23.62
CA THR A 522 -9.86 -30.01 24.48
C THR A 522 -10.09 -29.09 25.69
N ALA A 523 -10.07 -29.67 26.88
CA ALA A 523 -10.25 -28.97 28.17
C ALA A 523 -8.99 -28.24 28.69
N SER A 524 -7.95 -28.08 27.87
CA SER A 524 -6.66 -27.50 28.31
C SER A 524 -6.51 -26.03 27.89
N PRO A 525 -6.28 -25.10 28.82
CA PRO A 525 -5.99 -23.68 28.53
C PRO A 525 -4.79 -23.48 27.59
N LEU A 526 -3.81 -24.40 27.62
CA LEU A 526 -2.63 -24.37 26.76
C LEU A 526 -2.95 -24.71 25.28
N ALA A 527 -4.11 -25.32 25.02
CA ALA A 527 -4.58 -25.70 23.69
C ALA A 527 -5.61 -24.73 23.11
N GLU A 528 -6.05 -23.72 23.87
CA GLU A 528 -6.95 -22.67 23.41
C GLU A 528 -6.25 -21.80 22.35
N GLY A 529 -6.76 -21.83 21.12
CA GLY A 529 -6.18 -21.14 19.96
C GLY A 529 -5.26 -22.02 19.11
N ASN A 530 -4.42 -22.84 19.72
CA ASN A 530 -3.53 -23.76 18.97
C ASN A 530 -4.32 -24.80 18.17
N SER A 531 -5.42 -25.32 18.72
CA SER A 531 -6.20 -26.39 18.10
C SER A 531 -7.13 -25.89 16.99
N PHE A 532 -7.46 -24.60 16.97
CA PHE A 532 -8.40 -23.99 16.03
C PHE A 532 -7.73 -23.71 14.68
N PHE A 533 -6.47 -23.28 14.69
CA PHE A 533 -5.67 -22.98 13.49
C PHE A 533 -4.58 -24.03 13.18
N SER A 534 -4.40 -25.08 14.00
CA SER A 534 -3.45 -26.16 13.70
C SER A 534 -3.89 -26.98 12.48
N SER A 535 -2.91 -27.32 11.63
CA SER A 535 -3.02 -28.26 10.51
C SER A 535 -3.05 -29.74 10.94
N TYR A 536 -3.03 -30.03 12.25
CA TYR A 536 -3.02 -31.41 12.74
C TYR A 536 -4.32 -32.13 12.39
N HIS A 537 -4.24 -33.04 11.42
CA HIS A 537 -5.29 -33.99 11.06
C HIS A 537 -5.14 -35.27 11.88
N PRO A 538 -6.13 -35.65 12.71
CA PRO A 538 -6.19 -37.00 13.25
C PRO A 538 -6.27 -38.00 12.09
N LYS A 539 -5.45 -39.06 12.12
CA LYS A 539 -5.41 -40.10 11.07
C LYS A 539 -6.75 -40.80 10.82
N THR A 540 -7.74 -40.59 11.67
CA THR A 540 -9.09 -41.16 11.61
C THR A 540 -10.11 -40.32 10.86
N ARG A 541 -9.80 -39.06 10.49
CA ARG A 541 -10.70 -38.18 9.72
C ARG A 541 -10.32 -38.23 8.24
N ARG A 542 -11.30 -38.43 7.34
CA ARG A 542 -11.06 -38.29 5.90
C ARG A 542 -10.54 -36.88 5.60
N PRO A 543 -9.44 -36.72 4.85
CA PRO A 543 -9.02 -35.41 4.40
C PRO A 543 -10.14 -34.79 3.55
N PRO A 544 -10.35 -33.48 3.63
CA PRO A 544 -11.23 -32.80 2.69
C PRO A 544 -10.72 -33.04 1.28
N VAL A 545 -11.65 -33.24 0.34
CA VAL A 545 -11.31 -33.43 -1.07
C VAL A 545 -11.01 -32.04 -1.64
N ASP A 546 -9.77 -31.80 -2.05
CA ASP A 546 -9.37 -30.55 -2.71
C ASP A 546 -10.33 -30.24 -3.87
N GLY A 547 -10.88 -29.01 -3.86
CA GLY A 547 -11.77 -28.53 -4.92
C GLY A 547 -13.26 -28.86 -4.76
N VAL A 548 -13.70 -29.47 -3.64
CA VAL A 548 -15.14 -29.65 -3.37
C VAL A 548 -15.62 -28.58 -2.38
N ALA A 549 -16.24 -27.52 -2.93
CA ALA A 549 -16.97 -26.54 -2.14
C ALA A 549 -18.22 -27.17 -1.51
N SER A 550 -18.56 -26.77 -0.29
CA SER A 550 -19.86 -27.01 0.34
C SER A 550 -21.00 -26.57 -0.57
N SER A 551 -22.23 -27.05 -0.33
CA SER A 551 -23.44 -26.47 -0.90
C SER A 551 -23.59 -24.96 -0.60
N SER A 552 -22.81 -24.42 0.35
CA SER A 552 -22.70 -23.00 0.69
C SER A 552 -21.50 -22.28 0.05
N GLY A 553 -20.80 -22.88 -0.91
CA GLY A 553 -19.62 -22.29 -1.57
C GLY A 553 -18.32 -22.29 -0.75
N LEU A 554 -18.38 -22.68 0.53
CA LEU A 554 -17.23 -22.69 1.43
C LEU A 554 -16.42 -24.00 1.29
N PRO A 555 -15.09 -23.97 1.18
CA PRO A 555 -14.27 -25.17 1.20
C PRO A 555 -14.40 -25.86 2.58
N VAL A 556 -15.01 -27.04 2.59
CA VAL A 556 -15.21 -27.81 3.82
C VAL A 556 -13.89 -28.46 4.20
N GLY A 557 -13.26 -28.00 5.28
CA GLY A 557 -12.10 -28.68 5.89
C GLY A 557 -10.76 -27.99 5.70
N GLU A 558 -10.67 -26.93 4.90
CA GLU A 558 -9.50 -26.05 4.92
C GLU A 558 -9.59 -25.08 6.11
N ARG A 559 -8.57 -25.11 6.97
CA ARG A 559 -8.40 -24.16 8.10
C ARG A 559 -7.56 -22.95 7.73
N LYS A 560 -7.25 -22.78 6.44
CA LYS A 560 -6.38 -21.73 5.92
C LYS A 560 -7.20 -20.56 5.40
N SER A 561 -6.63 -19.37 5.51
CA SER A 561 -7.25 -18.15 5.02
C SER A 561 -7.15 -18.09 3.50
N GLN A 562 -8.18 -17.58 2.85
CA GLN A 562 -8.25 -17.47 1.41
C GLN A 562 -8.30 -16.00 0.99
N VAL A 563 -7.64 -15.71 -0.15
CA VAL A 563 -7.68 -14.39 -0.78
C VAL A 563 -8.58 -14.50 -1.99
N TYR A 564 -9.63 -13.69 -2.02
CA TYR A 564 -10.58 -13.62 -3.13
C TYR A 564 -10.41 -12.30 -3.86
N THR A 565 -10.57 -12.32 -5.18
CA THR A 565 -10.88 -11.09 -5.90
C THR A 565 -12.26 -10.59 -5.49
N HIS A 566 -12.51 -9.28 -5.61
CA HIS A 566 -13.82 -8.71 -5.36
C HIS A 566 -14.92 -9.41 -6.16
N GLN A 567 -14.66 -9.69 -7.45
CA GLN A 567 -15.59 -10.41 -8.32
C GLN A 567 -15.91 -11.81 -7.79
N GLU A 568 -14.90 -12.64 -7.48
CA GLU A 568 -15.11 -14.00 -6.96
C GLU A 568 -15.92 -13.99 -5.67
N PHE A 569 -15.64 -13.03 -4.77
CA PHE A 569 -16.38 -12.90 -3.51
C PHE A 569 -17.85 -12.56 -3.77
N MET A 570 -18.13 -11.57 -4.62
CA MET A 570 -19.49 -11.15 -4.93
C MET A 570 -20.28 -12.22 -5.69
N GLU A 571 -19.65 -12.92 -6.63
CA GLU A 571 -20.26 -14.04 -7.35
C GLU A 571 -20.63 -15.20 -6.42
N THR A 572 -19.87 -15.38 -5.34
CA THR A 572 -20.11 -16.44 -4.36
C THR A 572 -21.25 -16.11 -3.40
N TYR A 573 -21.34 -14.87 -2.91
CA TYR A 573 -22.22 -14.53 -1.78
C TYR A 573 -23.36 -13.55 -2.11
N ALA A 574 -23.28 -12.79 -3.19
CA ALA A 574 -24.27 -11.75 -3.50
C ALA A 574 -25.45 -12.26 -4.35
N ASP A 575 -26.62 -11.64 -4.19
CA ASP A 575 -27.74 -11.82 -5.12
C ASP A 575 -27.54 -10.97 -6.38
N LEU A 576 -26.81 -11.53 -7.35
CA LEU A 576 -26.51 -10.87 -8.61
C LEU A 576 -27.74 -10.55 -9.46
N LYS A 577 -28.90 -11.18 -9.21
CA LYS A 577 -30.14 -10.88 -9.95
C LYS A 577 -30.74 -9.56 -9.51
N ARG A 578 -30.45 -9.12 -8.28
CA ARG A 578 -30.94 -7.86 -7.73
C ARG A 578 -30.12 -6.66 -8.16
N THR A 579 -28.85 -6.87 -8.49
CA THR A 579 -27.91 -5.81 -8.87
C THR A 579 -27.61 -5.74 -10.37
N ARG A 580 -28.16 -6.66 -11.17
CA ARG A 580 -28.00 -6.66 -12.64
C ARG A 580 -28.78 -5.52 -13.29
N LEU A 581 -28.11 -4.77 -14.16
CA LEU A 581 -28.70 -3.72 -15.00
C LEU A 581 -29.49 -4.32 -16.16
N ARG A 582 -30.28 -3.49 -16.87
CA ARG A 582 -31.04 -3.98 -18.04
C ARG A 582 -30.16 -4.44 -19.20
N SER A 583 -28.94 -3.92 -19.33
CA SER A 583 -27.93 -4.35 -20.31
C SER A 583 -27.39 -5.75 -20.01
N GLY A 584 -27.55 -6.24 -18.78
CA GLY A 584 -26.97 -7.49 -18.30
C GLY A 584 -25.67 -7.32 -17.50
N GLU A 585 -25.07 -6.13 -17.50
CA GLU A 585 -23.90 -5.76 -16.68
C GLU A 585 -24.25 -5.71 -15.18
N ASN A 586 -23.26 -5.79 -14.30
CA ASN A 586 -23.50 -5.80 -12.85
C ASN A 586 -22.49 -4.91 -12.10
N PRO A 587 -22.87 -3.69 -11.70
CA PRO A 587 -22.03 -2.77 -10.94
C PRO A 587 -21.41 -3.38 -9.69
N LEU A 588 -22.13 -4.29 -9.01
CA LEU A 588 -21.61 -4.95 -7.81
C LEU A 588 -20.38 -5.81 -8.11
N VAL A 589 -20.26 -6.34 -9.32
CA VAL A 589 -19.13 -7.17 -9.74
C VAL A 589 -18.08 -6.35 -10.52
N ASP A 590 -18.53 -5.40 -11.33
CA ASP A 590 -17.70 -4.77 -12.37
C ASP A 590 -16.88 -3.55 -11.90
N THR A 591 -17.27 -2.87 -10.81
CA THR A 591 -16.67 -1.57 -10.42
C THR A 591 -15.37 -1.67 -9.63
N TYR A 592 -15.28 -2.59 -8.66
CA TYR A 592 -14.18 -2.62 -7.66
C TYR A 592 -13.11 -3.67 -7.97
N LYS A 593 -12.66 -3.73 -9.23
CA LYS A 593 -11.70 -4.77 -9.71
C LYS A 593 -10.33 -4.73 -9.02
N ASN A 594 -9.96 -3.59 -8.46
CA ASN A 594 -8.71 -3.41 -7.71
C ASN A 594 -8.83 -3.75 -6.22
N VAL A 595 -10.01 -4.19 -5.75
CA VAL A 595 -10.25 -4.62 -4.36
C VAL A 595 -10.13 -6.14 -4.24
N LYS A 596 -9.63 -6.60 -3.09
CA LYS A 596 -9.58 -8.02 -2.73
C LYS A 596 -10.12 -8.23 -1.32
N PHE A 597 -10.51 -9.47 -1.04
CA PHE A 597 -10.95 -9.93 0.26
C PHE A 597 -9.97 -10.95 0.84
N LEU A 598 -9.80 -10.92 2.16
CA LEU A 598 -9.19 -11.98 2.97
C LEU A 598 -10.25 -12.52 3.93
N PHE A 599 -10.47 -13.84 3.94
CA PHE A 599 -11.37 -14.52 4.88
C PHE A 599 -10.77 -15.81 5.44
#